data_AF-A0A813WXJ3-F1
#
_entry.id   AF-A0A813WXJ3-F1
#
_cell.length_a   1.000
_cell.length_b   1.000
_cell.length_c   1.000
_cell.angle_alpha   90.00
_cell.angle_beta   90.00
_cell.angle_gamma   90.00
#
_symmetry.space_group_name_H-M   'P 1'
#
loop_
_entity.id
_entity.type
_entity.pdbx_description
1 polymer ?
#
loop_
_entity_poly.entity_id
_entity_poly.type
_entity_poly.pdbx_seq_one_letter_code
_entity_poly.pdbx_strand_id
1 'polypeptide(L)'
;MLLTRAVRPDRLIIAAKSFVESVFGSEFVQKADALLNLEQIINEEIQGLTPILLCSVPGHDASNRVEELATNLNKNLTSIAIGSAEGFSLAEQAINTAAKQGNWVLLKNVHLAPQWLKELEKKLHSLKPHESFRLFLSTEIHPKLPTSLLRMGLCLVFEPATGIRPSLMRTLNEFSESRMEKIPNIRAKAYFRLAWLHALVVERLRYTPLGWSKHYEINESDLRFACDTIDQWIRNEGKDDIAWDALRYLIASCIYGGRLDNRYDEDDLENSFLII
;
A
#
# COMPACT_ATOMS: atom_id res chain seq x y z
N MET A 1 18.98 -19.25 21.16
CA MET A 1 17.63 -19.52 20.61
C MET A 1 16.85 -20.60 21.38
N LEU A 2 17.36 -21.82 21.57
CA LEU A 2 16.60 -22.88 22.28
C LEU A 2 16.20 -22.47 23.71
N LEU A 3 17.14 -21.89 24.47
CA LEU A 3 16.86 -21.36 25.81
C LEU A 3 15.88 -20.19 25.78
N THR A 4 16.02 -19.28 24.81
CA THR A 4 15.06 -18.19 24.58
C THR A 4 13.66 -18.72 24.30
N ARG A 5 13.52 -19.75 23.46
CA ARG A 5 12.22 -20.39 23.19
C ARG A 5 11.60 -21.00 24.44
N ALA A 6 12.41 -21.61 25.31
CA ALA A 6 11.93 -22.25 26.52
C ALA A 6 11.55 -21.25 27.63
N VAL A 7 12.29 -20.15 27.79
CA VAL A 7 12.15 -19.23 28.92
C VAL A 7 11.44 -17.92 28.55
N ARG A 8 11.61 -17.45 27.31
CA ARG A 8 11.11 -16.16 26.80
C ARG A 8 10.70 -16.24 25.32
N PRO A 9 9.60 -16.95 25.00
CA PRO A 9 9.16 -17.12 23.61
C PRO A 9 8.87 -15.78 22.92
N ASP A 10 8.48 -14.75 23.67
CA ASP A 10 8.28 -13.38 23.20
C ASP A 10 9.54 -12.74 22.58
N ARG A 11 10.74 -13.17 23.00
CA ARG A 11 12.03 -12.70 22.46
C ARG A 11 12.56 -13.56 21.32
N LEU A 12 11.83 -14.58 20.88
CA LEU A 12 12.32 -15.52 19.88
C LEU A 12 12.62 -14.84 18.53
N ILE A 13 11.76 -13.92 18.09
CA ILE A 13 11.96 -13.17 16.83
C ILE A 13 13.24 -12.32 16.90
N ILE A 14 13.47 -11.65 18.03
CA ILE A 14 14.68 -10.83 18.26
C ILE A 14 15.92 -11.72 18.27
N ALA A 15 15.88 -12.85 18.98
CA ALA A 15 16.99 -13.79 19.04
C ALA A 15 17.28 -14.44 17.67
N ALA A 16 16.25 -14.70 16.86
CA ALA A 16 16.39 -15.20 15.50
C ALA A 16 17.03 -14.15 14.58
N LYS A 17 16.59 -12.88 14.66
CA LYS A 17 17.21 -11.76 13.93
C LYS A 17 18.70 -11.64 14.26
N SER A 18 19.06 -11.61 15.54
CA SER A 18 20.47 -11.55 15.96
C SER A 18 21.30 -12.75 15.49
N PHE A 19 20.69 -13.95 15.45
CA PHE A 19 21.37 -15.13 14.90
C PHE A 19 21.64 -14.98 13.40
N VAL A 20 20.65 -14.55 12.61
CA VAL A 20 20.82 -14.30 11.17
C VAL A 20 21.89 -13.24 10.92
N GLU A 21 21.86 -12.13 11.68
CA GLU A 21 22.86 -11.06 11.58
C GLU A 21 24.28 -11.55 11.92
N SER A 22 24.43 -12.48 12.88
CA SER A 22 25.73 -13.07 13.21
C SER A 22 26.31 -13.97 12.13
N VAL A 23 25.47 -14.53 11.26
CA VAL A 23 25.88 -15.46 10.19
C VAL A 23 26.07 -14.73 8.86
N PHE A 24 25.15 -13.83 8.50
CA PHE A 24 25.11 -13.17 7.18
C PHE A 24 25.52 -11.69 7.23
N GLY A 25 25.78 -11.14 8.42
CA GLY A 25 26.07 -9.73 8.63
C GLY A 25 24.82 -8.89 8.90
N SER A 26 25.00 -7.73 9.53
CA SER A 26 23.92 -6.82 9.93
C SER A 26 23.15 -6.22 8.75
N GLU A 27 23.78 -6.13 7.57
CA GLU A 27 23.14 -5.57 6.37
C GLU A 27 22.14 -6.52 5.73
N PHE A 28 22.22 -7.83 5.99
CA PHE A 28 21.38 -8.83 5.31
C PHE A 28 19.89 -8.57 5.55
N VAL A 29 19.51 -8.31 6.80
CA VAL A 29 18.12 -8.00 7.17
C VAL A 29 17.75 -6.58 6.73
N GLN A 30 18.69 -5.62 6.82
CA GLN A 30 18.43 -4.23 6.41
C GLN A 30 18.15 -4.08 4.91
N LYS A 31 18.79 -4.90 4.06
CA LYS A 31 18.50 -4.93 2.62
C LYS A 31 17.11 -5.47 2.32
N ALA A 32 16.60 -6.41 3.13
CA ALA A 32 15.22 -6.88 3.00
C ALA A 32 14.20 -5.83 3.47
N ASP A 33 14.56 -4.99 4.45
CA ASP A 33 13.75 -3.87 4.93
C ASP A 33 13.82 -2.63 4.01
N ALA A 34 14.70 -2.62 3.01
CA ALA A 34 14.83 -1.51 2.07
C ALA A 34 13.59 -1.39 1.18
N LEU A 35 13.26 -0.15 0.78
CA LEU A 35 12.12 0.11 -0.09
C LEU A 35 12.28 -0.62 -1.42
N LEU A 36 11.24 -1.36 -1.81
CA LEU A 36 11.21 -2.06 -3.09
C LEU A 36 11.34 -1.06 -4.24
N ASN A 37 12.37 -1.22 -5.06
CA ASN A 37 12.59 -0.43 -6.27
C ASN A 37 12.00 -1.16 -7.49
N LEU A 38 10.76 -0.82 -7.85
CA LEU A 38 10.05 -1.47 -8.94
C LEU A 38 10.72 -1.21 -10.30
N GLU A 39 11.32 -0.03 -10.49
CA GLU A 39 12.04 0.31 -11.72
C GLU A 39 13.23 -0.63 -11.97
N GLN A 40 14.06 -0.81 -10.93
CA GLN A 40 15.23 -1.67 -11.01
C GLN A 40 14.82 -3.12 -11.35
N ILE A 41 13.81 -3.64 -10.65
CA ILE A 41 13.28 -4.98 -10.88
C ILE A 41 12.80 -5.15 -12.35
N ILE A 42 12.06 -4.19 -12.88
CA ILE A 42 11.53 -4.24 -14.25
C ILE A 42 12.64 -4.24 -15.31
N ASN A 43 13.71 -3.47 -15.06
CA ASN A 43 14.79 -3.25 -16.01
C ASN A 43 15.87 -4.34 -15.95
N GLU A 44 16.19 -4.85 -14.76
CA GLU A 44 17.36 -5.72 -14.54
C GLU A 44 16.97 -7.19 -14.31
N GLU A 45 15.81 -7.47 -13.74
CA GLU A 45 15.48 -8.81 -13.23
C GLU A 45 14.40 -9.54 -14.03
N ILE A 46 13.60 -8.83 -14.84
CA ILE A 46 12.37 -9.37 -15.44
C ILE A 46 12.40 -9.36 -16.97
N GLN A 47 12.01 -10.51 -17.54
CA GLN A 47 11.75 -10.66 -18.97
C GLN A 47 10.27 -10.39 -19.30
N GLY A 48 9.98 -9.96 -20.53
CA GLY A 48 8.61 -9.58 -20.91
C GLY A 48 7.53 -10.66 -20.80
N LEU A 49 7.91 -11.95 -20.78
CA LEU A 49 6.95 -13.06 -20.60
C LEU A 49 6.55 -13.29 -19.14
N THR A 50 7.33 -12.79 -18.18
CA THR A 50 7.10 -13.01 -16.75
C THR A 50 6.13 -11.94 -16.24
N PRO A 51 4.86 -12.27 -15.90
CA PRO A 51 3.95 -11.27 -15.35
C PRO A 51 4.39 -10.86 -13.94
N ILE A 52 4.12 -9.61 -13.59
CA ILE A 52 4.40 -9.05 -12.26
C ILE A 52 3.09 -8.99 -11.50
N LEU A 53 2.97 -9.78 -10.43
CA LEU A 53 1.81 -9.78 -9.56
C LEU A 53 2.07 -8.86 -8.38
N LEU A 54 1.25 -7.83 -8.24
CA LEU A 54 1.20 -6.97 -7.07
C LEU A 54 0.15 -7.55 -6.12
N CYS A 55 0.61 -8.37 -5.19
CA CYS A 55 -0.21 -9.07 -4.21
C CYS A 55 -0.33 -8.19 -2.96
N SER A 56 -1.52 -7.69 -2.69
CA SER A 56 -1.80 -6.87 -1.51
C SER A 56 -2.64 -7.61 -0.49
N VAL A 57 -2.54 -7.21 0.78
CA VAL A 57 -3.57 -7.56 1.77
C VAL A 57 -4.92 -6.94 1.38
N PRO A 58 -6.06 -7.53 1.81
CA PRO A 58 -7.38 -6.97 1.52
C PRO A 58 -7.49 -5.50 1.93
N GLY A 59 -8.11 -4.69 1.08
CA GLY A 59 -8.26 -3.24 1.32
C GLY A 59 -7.03 -2.38 0.99
N HIS A 60 -5.94 -2.98 0.49
CA HIS A 60 -4.79 -2.26 -0.06
C HIS A 60 -4.65 -2.54 -1.57
N ASP A 61 -4.38 -1.50 -2.37
CA ASP A 61 -4.14 -1.64 -3.82
C ASP A 61 -2.82 -0.98 -4.20
N ALA A 62 -1.90 -1.77 -4.75
CA ALA A 62 -0.60 -1.32 -5.19
C ALA A 62 -0.58 -0.86 -6.66
N SER A 63 -1.74 -0.85 -7.34
CA SER A 63 -1.86 -0.49 -8.76
C SER A 63 -1.35 0.92 -9.08
N ASN A 64 -1.57 1.89 -8.19
CA ASN A 64 -1.11 3.27 -8.34
C ASN A 64 0.41 3.38 -8.51
N ARG A 65 1.19 2.51 -7.84
CA ARG A 65 2.65 2.53 -7.96
C ARG A 65 3.13 2.25 -9.38
N VAL A 66 2.41 1.38 -10.10
CA VAL A 66 2.69 1.07 -11.51
C VAL A 66 2.32 2.24 -12.40
N GLU A 67 1.20 2.91 -12.12
CA GLU A 67 0.73 4.06 -12.89
C GLU A 67 1.66 5.28 -12.75
N GLU A 68 2.10 5.57 -11.53
CA GLU A 68 3.10 6.60 -11.25
C GLU A 68 4.43 6.27 -11.92
N LEU A 69 4.90 5.01 -11.80
CA LEU A 69 6.14 4.57 -12.42
C LEU A 69 6.08 4.68 -13.96
N ALA A 70 4.99 4.25 -14.58
CA ALA A 70 4.82 4.35 -16.02
C ALA A 70 4.83 5.81 -16.49
N THR A 71 4.23 6.71 -15.71
CA THR A 71 4.23 8.15 -15.99
C THR A 71 5.65 8.71 -15.88
N ASN A 72 6.38 8.39 -14.82
CA ASN A 72 7.76 8.84 -14.59
C ASN A 72 8.72 8.34 -15.67
N LEU A 73 8.53 7.12 -16.16
CA LEU A 73 9.33 6.51 -17.22
C LEU A 73 8.83 6.81 -18.63
N ASN A 74 7.77 7.63 -18.76
CA ASN A 74 7.11 7.97 -20.02
C ASN A 74 6.76 6.71 -20.86
N LYS A 75 6.22 5.67 -20.20
CA LYS A 75 5.79 4.41 -20.81
C LYS A 75 4.29 4.44 -21.08
N ASN A 76 3.90 3.90 -22.24
CA ASN A 76 2.49 3.71 -22.57
C ASN A 76 1.92 2.57 -21.72
N LEU A 77 1.10 2.91 -20.73
CA LEU A 77 0.42 1.95 -19.86
C LEU A 77 -1.08 1.92 -20.17
N THR A 78 -1.64 0.73 -20.42
CA THR A 78 -3.08 0.51 -20.49
C THR A 78 -3.57 -0.12 -19.19
N SER A 79 -4.39 0.60 -18.44
CA SER A 79 -4.92 0.20 -17.13
C SER A 79 -6.38 -0.26 -17.27
N ILE A 80 -6.69 -1.50 -16.87
CA ILE A 80 -8.01 -2.13 -17.06
C ILE A 80 -8.44 -2.83 -15.77
N ALA A 81 -9.65 -2.53 -15.29
CA ALA A 81 -10.25 -3.24 -14.17
C ALA A 81 -10.92 -4.55 -14.64
N ILE A 82 -10.60 -5.65 -13.98
CA ILE A 82 -11.17 -6.96 -14.25
C ILE A 82 -12.41 -7.15 -13.36
N GLY A 83 -13.53 -7.58 -13.95
CA GLY A 83 -14.79 -7.77 -13.22
C GLY A 83 -16.05 -7.70 -14.08
N SER A 84 -15.93 -7.29 -15.35
CA SER A 84 -17.03 -7.26 -16.32
C SER A 84 -16.65 -8.02 -17.61
N ALA A 85 -17.66 -8.44 -18.37
CA ALA A 85 -17.46 -9.10 -19.66
C ALA A 85 -16.70 -8.21 -20.66
N GLU A 86 -16.97 -6.91 -20.64
CA GLU A 86 -16.24 -5.91 -21.44
C GLU A 86 -14.78 -5.81 -21.00
N GLY A 87 -14.51 -5.79 -19.69
CA GLY A 87 -13.16 -5.77 -19.12
C GLY A 87 -12.31 -6.96 -19.56
N PHE A 88 -12.89 -8.17 -19.66
CA PHE A 88 -12.18 -9.34 -20.17
C PHE A 88 -11.77 -9.18 -21.64
N SER A 89 -12.69 -8.72 -22.50
CA SER A 89 -12.40 -8.50 -23.93
C SER A 89 -11.36 -7.40 -24.15
N LEU A 90 -11.49 -6.28 -23.44
CA LEU A 90 -10.53 -5.17 -23.50
C LEU A 90 -9.15 -5.61 -22.99
N ALA A 91 -9.08 -6.37 -21.90
CA ALA A 91 -7.81 -6.89 -21.38
C ALA A 91 -7.10 -7.77 -22.41
N GLU A 92 -7.85 -8.65 -23.07
CA GLU A 92 -7.29 -9.50 -24.11
C GLU A 92 -6.76 -8.74 -25.33
N GLN A 93 -7.49 -7.72 -25.77
CA GLN A 93 -7.07 -6.85 -26.87
C GLN A 93 -5.84 -6.01 -26.48
N ALA A 94 -5.84 -5.46 -25.26
CA ALA A 94 -4.73 -4.69 -24.74
C ALA A 94 -3.46 -5.52 -24.63
N ILE A 95 -3.54 -6.75 -24.09
CA ILE A 95 -2.40 -7.68 -24.01
C ILE A 95 -1.87 -7.98 -25.41
N ASN A 96 -2.74 -8.33 -26.36
CA ASN A 96 -2.31 -8.66 -27.73
C ASN A 96 -1.63 -7.48 -28.44
N THR A 97 -2.14 -6.26 -28.23
CA THR A 97 -1.61 -5.04 -28.84
C THR A 97 -0.28 -4.67 -28.18
N ALA A 98 -0.25 -4.64 -26.85
CA ALA A 98 0.93 -4.32 -26.07
C ALA A 98 2.06 -5.34 -26.26
N ALA A 99 1.75 -6.63 -26.37
CA ALA A 99 2.73 -7.67 -26.65
C ALA A 99 3.43 -7.46 -28.01
N LYS A 100 2.73 -6.90 -29.01
CA LYS A 100 3.33 -6.57 -30.32
C LYS A 100 4.12 -5.27 -30.29
N GLN A 101 3.62 -4.26 -29.56
CA GLN A 101 4.18 -2.91 -29.56
C GLN A 101 5.23 -2.67 -28.45
N GLY A 102 5.32 -3.55 -27.46
CA GLY A 102 6.19 -3.37 -26.29
C GLY A 102 5.62 -2.42 -25.23
N ASN A 103 4.30 -2.18 -25.23
CA ASN A 103 3.63 -1.34 -24.22
C ASN A 103 3.38 -2.10 -22.91
N TRP A 104 2.97 -1.38 -21.87
CA TRP A 104 2.66 -1.97 -20.58
C TRP A 104 1.15 -2.15 -20.42
N VAL A 105 0.75 -3.21 -19.71
CA VAL A 105 -0.66 -3.47 -19.36
C VAL A 105 -0.76 -3.72 -17.87
N LEU A 106 -1.71 -3.06 -17.22
CA LEU A 106 -2.05 -3.25 -15.81
C LEU A 106 -3.49 -3.75 -15.71
N LEU A 107 -3.66 -4.97 -15.19
CA LEU A 107 -4.97 -5.53 -14.89
C LEU A 107 -5.24 -5.40 -13.39
N LYS A 108 -6.28 -4.65 -13.02
CA LYS A 108 -6.66 -4.42 -11.62
C LYS A 108 -7.68 -5.46 -11.15
N ASN A 109 -7.63 -5.80 -9.87
CA ASN A 109 -8.59 -6.65 -9.17
C ASN A 109 -8.76 -8.05 -9.78
N VAL A 110 -7.67 -8.67 -10.23
CA VAL A 110 -7.76 -9.94 -10.97
C VAL A 110 -8.28 -11.12 -10.13
N HIS A 111 -8.18 -11.02 -8.79
CA HIS A 111 -8.76 -11.98 -7.84
C HIS A 111 -10.28 -12.15 -7.99
N LEU A 112 -10.98 -11.16 -8.56
CA LEU A 112 -12.42 -11.21 -8.81
C LEU A 112 -12.80 -12.21 -9.92
N ALA A 113 -11.86 -12.60 -10.78
CA ALA A 113 -12.12 -13.49 -11.92
C ALA A 113 -11.12 -14.67 -12.01
N PRO A 114 -11.12 -15.61 -11.04
CA PRO A 114 -10.14 -16.70 -10.98
C PRO A 114 -10.28 -17.70 -12.14
N GLN A 115 -11.46 -17.88 -12.72
CA GLN A 115 -11.63 -18.71 -13.93
C GLN A 115 -10.92 -18.08 -15.13
N TRP A 116 -11.10 -16.78 -15.35
CA TRP A 116 -10.48 -16.05 -16.46
C TRP A 116 -8.95 -16.01 -16.33
N LEU A 117 -8.41 -15.92 -15.10
CA LEU A 117 -6.97 -16.01 -14.86
C LEU A 117 -6.33 -17.31 -15.38
N LYS A 118 -7.06 -18.44 -15.39
CA LYS A 118 -6.57 -19.70 -15.98
C LYS A 118 -6.48 -19.64 -17.50
N GLU A 119 -7.37 -18.89 -18.14
CA GLU A 119 -7.35 -18.68 -19.58
C GLU A 119 -6.22 -17.72 -19.96
N LEU A 120 -6.04 -16.64 -19.18
CA LEU A 120 -4.92 -15.73 -19.30
C LEU A 120 -3.57 -16.46 -19.19
N GLU A 121 -3.41 -17.33 -18.20
CA GLU A 121 -2.19 -18.14 -18.02
C GLU A 121 -1.86 -18.96 -19.27
N LYS A 122 -2.84 -19.69 -19.82
CA LYS A 122 -2.65 -20.46 -21.07
C LYS A 122 -2.24 -19.57 -22.24
N LYS A 123 -2.83 -18.38 -22.34
CA LYS A 123 -2.52 -17.41 -23.38
C LYS A 123 -1.08 -16.90 -23.25
N LEU A 124 -0.64 -16.56 -22.03
CA LEU A 124 0.73 -16.12 -21.76
C LEU A 124 1.76 -17.17 -22.16
N HIS A 125 1.50 -18.46 -21.91
CA HIS A 125 2.40 -19.54 -22.35
C HIS A 125 2.59 -19.62 -23.88
N SER A 126 1.59 -19.23 -24.65
CA SER A 126 1.65 -19.24 -26.12
C SER A 126 2.20 -17.93 -26.73
N LEU A 127 2.34 -16.88 -25.92
CA LEU A 127 2.66 -15.54 -26.39
C LEU A 127 4.17 -15.39 -26.63
N LYS A 128 4.53 -14.68 -27.70
CA LYS A 128 5.90 -14.22 -27.95
C LYS A 128 5.91 -12.69 -27.91
N PRO A 129 6.05 -12.09 -26.71
CA PRO A 129 5.97 -10.64 -26.56
C PRO A 129 7.27 -9.94 -26.99
N HIS A 130 7.15 -8.67 -27.33
CA HIS A 130 8.27 -7.74 -27.47
C HIS A 130 9.07 -7.62 -26.17
N GLU A 131 10.38 -7.39 -26.23
CA GLU A 131 11.26 -7.36 -25.05
C GLU A 131 10.85 -6.30 -24.02
N SER A 132 10.36 -5.15 -24.46
CA SER A 132 9.86 -4.06 -23.61
C SER A 132 8.46 -4.28 -23.01
N PHE A 133 7.73 -5.31 -23.45
CA PHE A 133 6.39 -5.59 -22.94
C PHE A 133 6.46 -5.95 -21.45
N ARG A 134 5.53 -5.42 -20.65
CA ARG A 134 5.37 -5.78 -19.24
C ARG A 134 3.89 -5.92 -18.92
N LEU A 135 3.55 -7.02 -18.24
CA LEU A 135 2.20 -7.29 -17.76
C LEU A 135 2.19 -7.23 -16.23
N PHE A 136 1.36 -6.34 -15.69
CA PHE A 136 1.14 -6.16 -14.26
C PHE A 136 -0.26 -6.65 -13.89
N LEU A 137 -0.36 -7.38 -12.78
CA LEU A 137 -1.61 -7.88 -12.22
C LEU A 137 -1.74 -7.38 -10.79
N SER A 138 -2.66 -6.46 -10.50
CA SER A 138 -3.01 -6.10 -9.13
C SER A 138 -4.04 -7.09 -8.58
N THR A 139 -3.73 -7.67 -7.43
CA THR A 139 -4.56 -8.69 -6.79
C THR A 139 -4.50 -8.59 -5.27
N GLU A 140 -5.62 -8.86 -4.60
CA GLU A 140 -5.58 -9.23 -3.20
C GLU A 140 -5.05 -10.66 -3.06
N ILE A 141 -4.39 -10.94 -1.94
CA ILE A 141 -3.96 -12.29 -1.58
C ILE A 141 -5.22 -13.14 -1.37
N HIS A 142 -5.49 -14.05 -2.31
CA HIS A 142 -6.73 -14.81 -2.33
C HIS A 142 -6.49 -16.29 -2.67
N PRO A 143 -7.09 -17.26 -1.95
CA PRO A 143 -6.79 -18.69 -2.12
C PRO A 143 -7.24 -19.27 -3.47
N LYS A 144 -8.13 -18.57 -4.20
CA LYS A 144 -8.59 -19.01 -5.53
C LYS A 144 -7.67 -18.58 -6.67
N LEU A 145 -6.58 -17.85 -6.39
CA LEU A 145 -5.61 -17.49 -7.43
C LEU A 145 -4.94 -18.76 -8.00
N PRO A 146 -4.85 -18.90 -9.34
CA PRO A 146 -4.19 -20.06 -9.94
C PRO A 146 -2.72 -20.15 -9.52
N THR A 147 -2.33 -21.30 -8.96
CA THR A 147 -0.95 -21.53 -8.52
C THR A 147 0.04 -21.60 -9.68
N SER A 148 -0.41 -21.98 -10.88
CA SER A 148 0.37 -21.91 -12.12
C SER A 148 0.80 -20.48 -12.43
N LEU A 149 -0.13 -19.52 -12.36
CA LEU A 149 0.14 -18.11 -12.58
C LEU A 149 1.11 -17.54 -11.54
N LEU A 150 0.92 -17.90 -10.26
CA LEU A 150 1.84 -17.49 -9.17
C LEU A 150 3.26 -18.03 -9.35
N ARG A 151 3.42 -19.23 -9.94
CA ARG A 151 4.73 -19.83 -10.22
C ARG A 151 5.41 -19.23 -11.44
N MET A 152 4.62 -18.80 -12.43
CA MET A 152 5.14 -18.22 -13.67
C MET A 152 5.54 -16.75 -13.50
N GLY A 153 4.88 -16.01 -12.61
CA GLY A 153 5.11 -14.59 -12.39
C GLY A 153 5.99 -14.26 -11.20
N LEU A 154 6.49 -13.02 -11.17
CA LEU A 154 7.10 -12.46 -9.97
C LEU A 154 6.00 -11.96 -9.04
N CYS A 155 5.93 -12.52 -7.82
CA CYS A 155 4.99 -12.08 -6.80
C CYS A 155 5.65 -11.04 -5.90
N LEU A 156 5.19 -9.80 -5.99
CA LEU A 156 5.56 -8.71 -5.10
C LEU A 156 4.47 -8.53 -4.06
N VAL A 157 4.81 -8.70 -2.79
CA VAL A 157 3.86 -8.57 -1.69
C VAL A 157 3.91 -7.16 -1.14
N PHE A 158 2.75 -6.50 -1.13
CA PHE A 158 2.58 -5.16 -0.59
C PHE A 158 1.75 -5.25 0.69
N GLU A 159 2.46 -5.07 1.80
CA GLU A 159 1.86 -4.96 3.12
C GLU A 159 1.96 -3.51 3.62
N PRO A 160 1.02 -3.06 4.44
CA PRO A 160 1.15 -1.77 5.12
C PRO A 160 2.45 -1.75 5.95
N ALA A 161 3.19 -0.65 5.85
CA ALA A 161 4.46 -0.47 6.55
C ALA A 161 4.32 -0.77 8.04
N THR A 162 5.22 -1.58 8.59
CA THR A 162 5.14 -2.03 9.99
C THR A 162 5.91 -1.07 10.89
N GLY A 163 5.28 -0.58 11.96
CA GLY A 163 5.88 0.35 12.90
C GLY A 163 5.64 1.82 12.55
N ILE A 164 5.65 2.65 13.59
CA ILE A 164 5.33 4.07 13.51
C ILE A 164 6.29 4.84 12.59
N ARG A 165 7.61 4.61 12.72
CA ARG A 165 8.62 5.34 11.94
C ARG A 165 8.53 5.05 10.43
N PRO A 166 8.48 3.78 9.96
CA PRO A 166 8.24 3.49 8.55
C PRO A 166 6.91 4.04 8.04
N SER A 167 5.83 3.94 8.82
CA SER A 167 4.53 4.51 8.45
C SER A 167 4.61 6.03 8.25
N LEU A 168 5.24 6.75 9.18
CA LEU A 168 5.45 8.20 9.08
C LEU A 168 6.26 8.59 7.85
N MET A 169 7.41 7.93 7.64
CA MET A 169 8.28 8.23 6.49
C MET A 169 7.52 8.04 5.18
N ARG A 170 6.73 6.96 5.07
CA ARG A 170 5.88 6.70 3.91
C ARG A 170 4.85 7.82 3.71
N THR A 171 4.08 8.14 4.74
CA THR A 171 3.04 9.18 4.68
C THR A 171 3.62 10.56 4.34
N LEU A 172 4.77 10.92 4.93
CA LEU A 172 5.41 12.22 4.66
C LEU A 172 5.97 12.30 3.23
N ASN A 173 6.49 11.19 2.68
CA ASN A 173 6.93 11.13 1.29
C ASN A 173 5.78 11.18 0.28
N GLU A 174 4.58 10.71 0.67
CA GLU A 174 3.36 10.83 -0.14
C GLU A 174 2.82 12.27 -0.17
N PHE A 175 3.16 13.10 0.82
CA PHE A 175 2.74 14.50 0.83
C PHE A 175 3.56 15.30 -0.18
N SER A 176 2.89 15.99 -1.11
CA SER A 176 3.56 16.94 -1.99
C SER A 176 4.18 18.08 -1.19
N GLU A 177 5.48 18.31 -1.37
CA GLU A 177 6.21 19.46 -0.80
C GLU A 177 5.47 20.78 -1.10
N SER A 178 5.02 20.95 -2.36
CA SER A 178 4.27 22.12 -2.80
C SER A 178 2.93 22.33 -2.08
N ARG A 179 2.34 21.27 -1.53
CA ARG A 179 1.10 21.32 -0.75
C ARG A 179 1.41 21.67 0.71
N MET A 180 2.42 21.02 1.29
CA MET A 180 2.80 21.17 2.69
C MET A 180 3.43 22.54 2.99
N GLU A 181 4.25 23.08 2.08
CA GLU A 181 5.00 24.34 2.27
C GLU A 181 4.18 25.60 1.94
N LYS A 182 2.94 25.45 1.49
CA LYS A 182 2.06 26.61 1.31
C LYS A 182 1.88 27.33 2.65
N ILE A 183 1.83 28.66 2.60
CA ILE A 183 1.50 29.51 3.75
C ILE A 183 0.06 29.19 4.19
N PRO A 184 -0.24 29.15 5.51
CA PRO A 184 0.64 29.41 6.66
C PRO A 184 1.49 28.20 7.10
N ASN A 185 2.65 28.46 7.73
CA ASN A 185 3.60 27.44 8.22
C ASN A 185 2.98 26.44 9.21
N ILE A 186 1.84 26.78 9.82
CA ILE A 186 1.10 25.89 10.70
C ILE A 186 0.49 24.68 9.95
N ARG A 187 0.35 24.75 8.61
CA ARG A 187 -0.08 23.63 7.77
C ARG A 187 0.86 22.43 7.91
N ALA A 188 2.17 22.65 7.81
CA ALA A 188 3.16 21.57 7.94
C ALA A 188 3.07 20.88 9.31
N LYS A 189 2.84 21.67 10.39
CA LYS A 189 2.61 21.12 11.73
C LYS A 189 1.34 20.27 11.79
N ALA A 190 0.23 20.74 11.22
CA ALA A 190 -1.02 20.00 11.17
C ALA A 190 -0.88 18.67 10.38
N TYR A 191 -0.14 18.70 9.27
CA TYR A 191 0.11 17.51 8.45
C TYR A 191 0.97 16.48 9.19
N PHE A 192 2.01 16.93 9.91
CA PHE A 192 2.81 16.04 10.73
C PHE A 192 1.97 15.38 11.85
N ARG A 193 1.13 16.16 12.53
CA ARG A 193 0.20 15.65 13.56
C ARG A 193 -0.78 14.62 12.99
N LEU A 194 -1.33 14.88 11.80
CA LEU A 194 -2.21 13.95 11.10
C LEU A 194 -1.46 12.67 10.68
N ALA A 195 -0.25 12.78 10.14
CA ALA A 195 0.57 11.63 9.78
C ALA A 195 0.90 10.76 11.01
N TRP A 196 1.19 11.40 12.15
CA TRP A 196 1.43 10.72 13.42
C TRP A 196 0.20 9.98 13.91
N LEU A 197 -0.96 10.63 13.93
CA LEU A 197 -2.22 9.99 14.26
C LEU A 197 -2.51 8.80 13.34
N HIS A 198 -2.41 8.99 12.03
CA HIS A 198 -2.67 7.93 11.06
C HIS A 198 -1.75 6.73 11.30
N ALA A 199 -0.46 6.96 11.53
CA ALA A 199 0.50 5.92 11.87
C ALA A 199 0.14 5.20 13.17
N LEU A 200 -0.30 5.91 14.23
CA LEU A 200 -0.73 5.30 15.48
C LEU A 200 -1.98 4.43 15.32
N VAL A 201 -3.00 4.95 14.64
CA VAL A 201 -4.27 4.26 14.42
C VAL A 201 -4.05 2.97 13.64
N VAL A 202 -3.29 3.06 12.53
CA VAL A 202 -2.93 1.90 11.70
C VAL A 202 -2.08 0.90 12.48
N GLU A 203 -1.10 1.36 13.27
CA GLU A 203 -0.26 0.45 14.05
C GLU A 203 -1.06 -0.26 15.15
N ARG A 204 -2.04 0.40 15.78
CA ARG A 204 -2.94 -0.22 16.77
C ARG A 204 -3.83 -1.30 16.16
N LEU A 205 -4.22 -1.21 14.88
CA LEU A 205 -5.00 -2.26 14.19
C LEU A 205 -4.28 -3.61 14.15
N ARG A 206 -2.94 -3.61 14.14
CA ARG A 206 -2.13 -4.83 14.22
C ARG A 206 -2.29 -5.56 15.55
N TYR A 207 -2.58 -4.85 16.62
CA TYR A 207 -2.70 -5.39 17.97
C TYR A 207 -4.16 -5.69 18.36
N THR A 208 -5.07 -5.84 17.38
CA THR A 208 -6.45 -6.29 17.64
C THR A 208 -6.45 -7.63 18.39
N PRO A 209 -7.23 -7.80 19.48
CA PRO A 209 -8.27 -6.91 20.00
C PRO A 209 -7.81 -5.91 21.08
N LEU A 210 -6.50 -5.83 21.38
CA LEU A 210 -5.97 -4.92 22.40
C LEU A 210 -5.87 -3.47 21.91
N GLY A 211 -5.51 -3.27 20.64
CA GLY A 211 -5.39 -1.94 20.05
C GLY A 211 -6.73 -1.33 19.64
N TRP A 212 -7.67 -2.17 19.22
CA TRP A 212 -9.04 -1.84 18.84
C TRP A 212 -9.92 -3.06 19.09
N SER A 213 -11.21 -2.90 19.34
CA SER A 213 -12.09 -4.06 19.58
C SER A 213 -12.17 -5.02 18.38
N LYS A 214 -12.08 -4.49 17.16
CA LYS A 214 -12.09 -5.24 15.90
C LYS A 214 -11.20 -4.59 14.85
N HIS A 215 -10.98 -5.32 13.76
CA HIS A 215 -10.21 -4.80 12.64
C HIS A 215 -11.08 -3.83 11.80
N TYR A 216 -10.75 -2.54 11.87
CA TYR A 216 -11.39 -1.48 11.08
C TYR A 216 -10.63 -1.23 9.78
N GLU A 217 -11.36 -0.97 8.69
CA GLU A 217 -10.79 -0.64 7.39
C GLU A 217 -10.46 0.86 7.30
N ILE A 218 -9.31 1.22 7.88
CA ILE A 218 -8.76 2.58 7.81
C ILE A 218 -7.64 2.57 6.78
N ASN A 219 -7.75 3.42 5.75
CA ASN A 219 -6.87 3.40 4.60
C ASN A 219 -6.37 4.80 4.20
N GLU A 220 -5.60 4.88 3.11
CA GLU A 220 -5.01 6.13 2.61
C GLU A 220 -6.05 7.14 2.11
N SER A 221 -7.25 6.70 1.72
CA SER A 221 -8.32 7.61 1.31
C SER A 221 -8.82 8.45 2.49
N ASP A 222 -8.91 7.86 3.68
CA ASP A 222 -9.29 8.57 4.91
C ASP A 222 -8.22 9.62 5.27
N LEU A 223 -6.93 9.28 5.10
CA LEU A 223 -5.82 10.22 5.27
C LEU A 223 -5.88 11.39 4.27
N ARG A 224 -6.11 11.11 2.98
CA ARG A 224 -6.22 12.16 1.95
C ARG A 224 -7.40 13.09 2.23
N PHE A 225 -8.55 12.54 2.61
CA PHE A 225 -9.72 13.32 2.98
C PHE A 225 -9.48 14.18 4.23
N ALA A 226 -8.74 13.68 5.21
CA ALA A 226 -8.30 14.46 6.36
C ALA A 226 -7.36 15.60 5.97
N CYS A 227 -6.41 15.38 5.05
CA CYS A 227 -5.57 16.45 4.52
C CYS A 227 -6.40 17.54 3.80
N ASP A 228 -7.39 17.15 3.00
CA ASP A 228 -8.29 18.08 2.30
C ASP A 228 -9.12 18.91 3.29
N THR A 229 -9.57 18.27 4.37
CA THR A 229 -10.29 18.94 5.47
C THR A 229 -9.40 19.97 6.17
N ILE A 230 -8.14 19.63 6.47
CA ILE A 230 -7.16 20.57 7.04
C ILE A 230 -6.95 21.77 6.10
N ASP A 231 -6.79 21.52 4.80
CA ASP A 231 -6.56 22.59 3.82
C ASP A 231 -7.75 23.53 3.70
N GLN A 232 -8.97 22.97 3.68
CA GLN A 232 -10.20 23.75 3.64
C GLN A 232 -10.37 24.59 4.92
N TRP A 233 -10.06 24.01 6.08
CA TRP A 233 -10.12 24.70 7.37
C TRP A 233 -9.15 25.89 7.42
N ILE A 234 -7.88 25.65 7.08
CA ILE A 234 -6.83 26.69 7.06
C ILE A 234 -7.14 27.78 6.04
N ARG A 235 -7.81 27.45 4.93
CA ARG A 235 -8.24 28.45 3.93
C ARG A 235 -9.33 29.37 4.48
N ASN A 236 -10.21 28.86 5.34
CA ASN A 236 -11.38 29.58 5.82
C ASN A 236 -11.13 30.40 7.09
N GLU A 237 -10.37 29.88 8.07
CA GLU A 237 -10.21 30.54 9.39
C GLU A 237 -9.12 31.61 9.45
N GLY A 238 -8.28 31.74 8.42
CA GLY A 238 -7.16 32.70 8.46
C GLY A 238 -5.98 32.20 9.28
N LYS A 239 -4.85 32.89 9.16
CA LYS A 239 -3.51 32.28 9.21
C LYS A 239 -2.96 31.91 10.60
N ASP A 240 -3.55 32.37 11.70
CA ASP A 240 -2.82 32.44 12.97
C ASP A 240 -3.46 31.73 14.17
N ASP A 241 -4.75 31.37 14.14
CA ASP A 241 -5.39 30.62 15.23
C ASP A 241 -6.28 29.50 14.67
N ILE A 242 -5.81 28.26 14.79
CA ILE A 242 -6.58 27.08 14.36
C ILE A 242 -7.44 26.66 15.55
N ALA A 243 -8.76 26.58 15.36
CA ALA A 243 -9.65 25.95 16.35
C ALA A 243 -9.39 24.43 16.41
N TRP A 244 -8.34 24.04 17.14
CA TRP A 244 -7.86 22.66 17.22
C TRP A 244 -8.91 21.68 17.73
N ASP A 245 -9.80 22.11 18.62
CA ASP A 245 -10.89 21.25 19.12
C ASP A 245 -11.90 20.91 18.02
N ALA A 246 -12.21 21.86 17.14
CA ALA A 246 -13.12 21.63 16.01
C ALA A 246 -12.45 20.73 14.95
N LEU A 247 -11.18 21.01 14.64
CA LEU A 247 -10.40 20.17 13.72
C LEU A 247 -10.23 18.75 14.26
N ARG A 248 -9.99 18.59 15.56
CA ARG A 248 -9.94 17.29 16.25
C ARG A 248 -11.25 16.55 16.07
N TYR A 249 -12.39 17.16 16.38
CA TYR A 249 -13.69 16.52 16.25
C TYR A 249 -13.99 16.09 14.81
N LEU A 250 -13.68 16.95 13.83
CA LEU A 250 -13.86 16.62 12.41
C LEU A 250 -13.01 15.41 12.00
N ILE A 251 -11.74 15.38 12.37
CA ILE A 251 -10.86 14.28 11.94
C ILE A 251 -11.13 13.01 12.77
N ALA A 252 -11.18 13.12 14.10
CA ALA A 252 -11.37 11.99 15.00
C ALA A 252 -12.75 11.37 14.83
N SER A 253 -13.82 12.14 14.99
CA SER A 253 -15.17 11.60 15.10
C SER A 253 -15.83 11.44 13.72
N CYS A 254 -15.62 12.37 12.79
CA CYS A 254 -16.28 12.28 11.47
C CYS A 254 -15.51 11.44 10.45
N ILE A 255 -14.18 11.54 10.38
CA ILE A 255 -13.39 10.82 9.35
C ILE A 255 -13.05 9.41 9.82
N TYR A 256 -12.23 9.30 10.87
CA TYR A 256 -11.79 8.00 11.39
C TYR A 256 -12.90 7.31 12.19
N GLY A 257 -13.63 8.07 13.01
CA GLY A 257 -14.72 7.61 13.87
C GLY A 257 -15.94 7.11 13.09
N GLY A 258 -16.15 7.57 11.85
CA GLY A 258 -17.22 7.07 10.98
C GLY A 258 -17.08 5.58 10.62
N ARG A 259 -15.92 4.97 10.86
CA ARG A 259 -15.68 3.52 10.72
C ARG A 259 -15.91 2.74 12.01
N LEU A 260 -15.90 3.43 13.15
CA LEU A 260 -16.06 2.84 14.46
C LEU A 260 -17.55 2.59 14.74
N ASP A 261 -17.82 1.51 15.45
CA ASP A 261 -19.16 1.12 15.89
C ASP A 261 -19.22 0.78 17.38
N ASN A 262 -18.07 0.87 18.06
CA ASN A 262 -17.92 0.65 19.48
C ASN A 262 -17.53 1.96 20.15
N ARG A 263 -18.34 2.37 21.13
CA ARG A 263 -18.14 3.60 21.89
C ARG A 263 -16.78 3.68 22.59
N TYR A 264 -16.27 2.55 23.09
CA TYR A 264 -14.96 2.55 23.75
C TYR A 264 -13.82 2.83 22.76
N ASP A 265 -13.95 2.38 21.52
CA ASP A 265 -12.97 2.69 20.47
C ASP A 265 -13.08 4.16 20.05
N GLU A 266 -14.29 4.73 19.98
CA GLU A 266 -14.50 6.17 19.74
C GLU A 266 -13.83 7.02 20.83
N ASP A 267 -14.06 6.67 22.10
CA ASP A 267 -13.45 7.34 23.25
C ASP A 267 -11.91 7.21 23.22
N ASP A 268 -11.37 6.04 22.89
CA ASP A 268 -9.92 5.79 22.73
C ASP A 268 -9.29 6.63 21.60
N LEU A 269 -10.01 6.77 20.48
CA LEU A 269 -9.58 7.58 19.34
C LEU A 269 -9.52 9.07 19.71
N GLU A 270 -10.56 9.60 20.35
CA GLU A 270 -10.58 11.00 20.79
C GLU A 270 -9.47 11.30 21.80
N ASN A 271 -9.19 10.36 22.71
CA ASN A 271 -8.09 10.49 23.67
C ASN A 271 -6.71 10.41 23.00
N SER A 272 -6.56 9.64 21.92
CA SER A 272 -5.30 9.54 21.18
C SER A 272 -4.88 10.87 20.53
N PHE A 273 -5.83 11.77 20.25
CA PHE A 273 -5.54 13.13 19.79
C PHE A 273 -5.05 14.06 20.90
N LEU A 274 -5.40 13.82 22.17
CA LEU A 274 -4.97 14.68 23.29
C LEU A 274 -3.46 14.60 23.57
N ILE A 275 -2.78 13.60 22.98
CA ILE A 275 -1.34 13.36 23.14
C ILE A 275 -0.52 14.14 22.07
N ILE A 276 -1.18 14.80 21.09
CA ILE A 276 -0.56 15.39 19.88
C ILE A 276 -0.71 16.92 19.83
#